data_AF-A0AAD7C541-F1
#
_entry.id   AF-A0AAD7C541-F1
#
_cell.length_a   1.000
_cell.length_b   1.000
_cell.length_c   1.000
_cell.angle_alpha   90.00
_cell.angle_beta   90.00
_cell.angle_gamma   90.00
#
_symmetry.space_group_name_H-M   'P 1'
#
loop_
_entity.id
_entity.type
_entity.pdbx_description
1 polymer ?
#
loop_
_entity_poly.entity_id
_entity_poly.type
_entity_poly.pdbx_seq_one_letter_code
_entity_poly.pdbx_strand_id
1 'polypeptide(L)'
;MSISRAFSLVASVLLFPSFAHAAHHTNLPRPANPFLHPNLDPFNPLRYIASNVLTAIAFSLVMAVALTQTFWTYKYRAKFMLAMTIGCYTFALGLATRFGMHVHPESKGIYIAEYLFTVLSPCAFIAAEYVLLGRLARYLEADRHLLVNPRRITIVFISSDITTFLIQAAGGSVSIASNTPSVILAGSHIFLAGLVLQLASFLVFTCIFFVFIHRVRTHEPAIWKVDAGKKHWFRDWRTLVGAMIFSFIGILIRSGYRVAELSQGFFGHLATTEAFFYGLDTIPLFLAISVYVVCWPPAYIGNGTPPGKAAEASIDSAPAVKEE
;
A
#
# COMPACT_ATOMS: atom_id res chain seq x y z
N MET A 1 4.34 14.53 -17.83
CA MET A 1 3.07 13.78 -17.68
C MET A 1 2.40 14.23 -16.38
N SER A 2 1.20 14.82 -16.45
CA SER A 2 0.48 15.28 -15.26
C SER A 2 0.04 14.08 -14.41
N ILE A 3 0.25 14.12 -13.09
CA ILE A 3 -0.13 13.08 -12.12
C ILE A 3 -1.61 12.67 -12.30
N SER A 4 -2.46 13.60 -12.74
CA SER A 4 -3.86 13.34 -13.09
C SER A 4 -4.02 12.32 -14.23
N ARG A 5 -3.16 12.35 -15.25
CA ARG A 5 -3.20 11.37 -16.35
C ARG A 5 -2.73 9.99 -15.94
N ALA A 6 -1.73 9.90 -15.05
CA ALA A 6 -1.28 8.61 -14.51
C ALA A 6 -2.38 7.98 -13.61
N PHE A 7 -3.04 8.79 -12.77
CA PHE A 7 -4.18 8.34 -11.97
C PHE A 7 -5.40 7.97 -12.82
N SER A 8 -5.70 8.73 -13.87
CA SER A 8 -6.78 8.41 -14.79
C SER A 8 -6.51 7.12 -15.55
N LEU A 9 -5.24 6.78 -15.82
CA LEU A 9 -4.82 5.54 -16.47
C LEU A 9 -4.91 4.35 -15.51
N VAL A 10 -4.52 4.52 -14.24
CA VAL A 10 -4.74 3.51 -13.18
C VAL A 10 -6.23 3.28 -12.93
N ALA A 11 -7.04 4.34 -12.90
CA ALA A 11 -8.50 4.25 -12.77
C ALA A 11 -9.17 3.57 -13.97
N SER A 12 -8.64 3.75 -15.19
CA SER A 12 -9.16 3.06 -16.38
C SER A 12 -8.70 1.60 -16.48
N VAL A 13 -7.53 1.25 -15.92
CA VAL A 13 -7.11 -0.15 -15.74
C VAL A 13 -7.94 -0.86 -14.65
N LEU A 14 -8.34 -0.15 -13.60
CA LEU A 14 -9.26 -0.64 -12.57
C LEU A 14 -10.70 -0.84 -13.05
N LEU A 15 -11.07 -0.28 -14.20
CA LEU A 15 -12.42 -0.37 -14.79
C LEU A 15 -12.56 -1.47 -15.85
N PHE A 16 -11.61 -2.41 -15.94
CA PHE A 16 -11.81 -3.67 -16.66
C PHE A 16 -12.18 -4.81 -15.69
N PRO A 17 -13.44 -4.94 -15.26
CA PRO A 17 -13.93 -6.20 -14.72
C PRO A 17 -14.21 -7.11 -15.92
N SER A 18 -13.16 -7.68 -16.50
CA SER A 18 -13.27 -8.85 -17.39
C SER A 18 -12.72 -10.09 -16.67
N PHE A 19 -13.10 -10.25 -15.40
CA PHE A 19 -12.80 -11.45 -14.63
C PHE A 19 -14.07 -12.25 -14.36
N ALA A 20 -14.69 -12.79 -15.41
CA ALA A 20 -15.71 -13.83 -15.26
C ALA A 20 -16.03 -14.51 -16.61
N HIS A 21 -15.10 -15.31 -17.14
CA HIS A 21 -15.48 -16.53 -17.84
C HIS A 21 -14.30 -17.50 -17.94
N ALA A 22 -14.20 -18.39 -16.96
CA ALA A 22 -13.49 -19.66 -17.11
C ALA A 22 -14.21 -20.70 -16.27
N ALA A 23 -15.45 -21.00 -16.64
CA ALA A 23 -16.14 -22.20 -16.20
C ALA A 23 -15.88 -23.30 -17.25
N HIS A 24 -14.95 -24.23 -17.00
CA HIS A 24 -15.07 -25.55 -17.62
C HIS A 24 -14.30 -26.67 -16.89
N HIS A 25 -14.89 -27.85 -17.01
CA HIS A 25 -14.77 -29.08 -16.21
C HIS A 25 -13.37 -29.71 -16.17
N THR A 26 -12.85 -29.92 -14.96
CA THR A 26 -11.79 -30.88 -14.64
C THR A 26 -12.42 -32.25 -14.32
N ASN A 27 -11.87 -33.33 -14.90
CA ASN A 27 -12.33 -34.73 -14.78
C ASN A 27 -12.06 -35.39 -13.41
N LEU A 28 -11.87 -34.60 -12.35
CA LEU A 28 -11.65 -35.11 -11.00
C LEU A 28 -13.01 -35.18 -10.29
N PRO A 29 -13.34 -36.28 -9.58
CA PRO A 29 -14.60 -36.38 -8.85
C PRO A 29 -14.66 -35.25 -7.82
N ARG A 30 -15.64 -34.37 -7.95
CA ARG A 30 -15.84 -33.26 -7.01
C ARG A 30 -16.18 -33.84 -5.63
N PRO A 31 -15.57 -33.36 -4.54
CA PRO A 31 -15.94 -33.81 -3.21
C PRO A 31 -17.44 -33.56 -2.98
N ALA A 32 -18.13 -34.54 -2.39
CA ALA A 32 -19.58 -34.47 -2.15
C ALA A 32 -19.97 -33.28 -1.25
N ASN A 33 -19.03 -32.76 -0.45
CA ASN A 33 -19.17 -31.54 0.32
C ASN A 33 -17.81 -30.80 0.42
N PRO A 34 -17.64 -29.64 -0.23
CA PRO A 34 -16.40 -28.84 -0.20
C PRO A 34 -15.99 -28.37 1.20
N PHE A 35 -16.91 -28.38 2.17
CA PHE A 35 -16.70 -27.90 3.53
C PHE A 35 -16.24 -28.99 4.52
N LEU A 36 -16.26 -30.27 4.14
CA LEU A 36 -16.01 -31.37 5.07
C LEU A 36 -14.52 -31.54 5.42
N HIS A 37 -13.65 -31.42 4.41
CA HIS A 37 -12.19 -31.52 4.55
C HIS A 37 -11.49 -30.49 3.65
N PRO A 38 -11.58 -29.18 3.97
CA PRO A 38 -11.02 -28.13 3.13
C PRO A 38 -9.49 -28.25 2.94
N ASN A 39 -8.78 -28.82 3.93
CA ASN A 39 -7.33 -29.03 3.89
C ASN A 39 -6.89 -30.09 2.85
N LEU A 40 -7.80 -31.00 2.50
CA LEU A 40 -7.57 -32.12 1.60
C LEU A 40 -8.19 -31.90 0.21
N ASP A 41 -8.92 -30.80 0.02
CA ASP A 41 -9.59 -30.48 -1.23
C ASP A 41 -8.59 -29.91 -2.25
N PRO A 42 -8.31 -30.61 -3.36
CA PRO A 42 -7.41 -30.13 -4.41
C PRO A 42 -7.94 -28.89 -5.14
N PHE A 43 -9.24 -28.61 -5.05
CA PHE A 43 -9.91 -27.51 -5.74
C PHE A 43 -9.99 -26.23 -4.90
N ASN A 44 -9.80 -26.30 -3.58
CA ASN A 44 -9.77 -25.13 -2.71
C ASN A 44 -8.34 -24.54 -2.67
N PRO A 45 -8.09 -23.36 -3.27
CA PRO A 45 -6.78 -22.72 -3.27
C PRO A 45 -6.35 -22.20 -1.89
N LEU A 46 -7.31 -21.90 -1.00
CA LEU A 46 -7.01 -21.50 0.39
C LEU A 46 -6.72 -22.71 1.27
N ARG A 47 -7.25 -23.89 0.93
CA ARG A 47 -7.19 -25.12 1.74
C ARG A 47 -7.79 -25.00 3.15
N TYR A 48 -8.34 -23.85 3.51
CA TYR A 48 -9.17 -23.63 4.69
C TYR A 48 -10.44 -22.88 4.27
N ILE A 49 -11.43 -22.81 5.16
CA ILE A 49 -12.62 -21.98 4.95
C ILE A 49 -12.36 -20.65 5.64
N ALA A 50 -12.35 -19.56 4.86
CA ALA A 50 -12.14 -18.22 5.41
C ALA A 50 -13.21 -17.90 6.46
N SER A 51 -12.83 -17.41 7.63
CA SER A 51 -13.76 -17.03 8.68
C SER A 51 -14.48 -15.72 8.32
N ASN A 52 -15.81 -15.78 8.22
CA ASN A 52 -16.63 -14.59 8.01
C ASN A 52 -16.47 -13.56 9.14
N VAL A 53 -16.25 -14.01 10.38
CA VAL A 53 -16.10 -13.14 11.54
C VAL A 53 -14.79 -12.36 11.46
N LEU A 54 -13.66 -13.05 11.23
CA LEU A 54 -12.35 -12.40 11.11
C LEU A 54 -12.30 -11.48 9.88
N THR A 55 -12.88 -11.93 8.76
CA THR A 55 -13.03 -11.11 7.55
C THR A 55 -13.84 -9.85 7.82
N ALA A 56 -14.97 -9.95 8.50
CA ALA A 56 -15.82 -8.80 8.84
C ALA A 56 -15.10 -7.81 9.76
N ILE A 57 -14.40 -8.29 10.78
CA ILE A 57 -13.62 -7.42 11.69
C ILE A 57 -12.53 -6.69 10.91
N ALA A 58 -11.71 -7.42 10.15
CA ALA A 58 -10.63 -6.83 9.37
C ALA A 58 -11.13 -5.82 8.33
N PHE A 59 -12.17 -6.19 7.57
CA PHE A 59 -12.83 -5.32 6.61
C PHE A 59 -13.34 -4.04 7.27
N SER A 60 -14.05 -4.16 8.39
CA SER A 60 -14.65 -3.01 9.10
C SER A 60 -13.57 -2.06 9.61
N LEU A 61 -12.47 -2.58 10.17
CA LEU A 61 -11.37 -1.77 10.66
C LEU A 61 -10.66 -1.02 9.53
N VAL A 62 -10.31 -1.71 8.44
CA VAL A 62 -9.69 -1.09 7.27
C VAL A 62 -10.63 -0.07 6.63
N MET A 63 -11.92 -0.36 6.59
CA MET A 63 -12.92 0.57 6.04
C MET A 63 -13.12 1.81 6.90
N ALA A 64 -13.09 1.68 8.23
CA ALA A 64 -13.11 2.83 9.13
C ALA A 64 -11.90 3.76 8.89
N VAL A 65 -10.71 3.18 8.70
CA VAL A 65 -9.49 3.92 8.33
C VAL A 65 -9.67 4.60 6.96
N ALA A 66 -10.14 3.89 5.94
CA ALA A 66 -10.36 4.43 4.60
C ALA A 66 -11.32 5.62 4.62
N LEU A 67 -12.45 5.50 5.32
CA LEU A 67 -13.44 6.57 5.46
C LEU A 67 -12.89 7.78 6.19
N THR A 68 -12.11 7.57 7.25
CA THR A 68 -11.50 8.66 8.02
C THR A 68 -10.44 9.39 7.18
N GLN A 69 -9.59 8.65 6.45
CA GLN A 69 -8.63 9.24 5.52
C GLN A 69 -9.33 10.01 4.39
N THR A 70 -10.45 9.52 3.86
CA THR A 70 -11.27 10.24 2.87
C THR A 70 -11.80 11.55 3.43
N PHE A 71 -12.39 11.50 4.64
CA PHE A 71 -12.90 12.69 5.32
C PHE A 71 -11.79 13.73 5.54
N TRP A 72 -10.61 13.31 5.99
CA TRP A 72 -9.46 14.19 6.18
C TRP A 72 -8.88 14.72 4.88
N THR A 73 -8.83 13.90 3.83
CA THR A 73 -8.40 14.32 2.49
C THR A 73 -9.30 15.44 1.96
N TYR A 74 -10.60 15.30 2.16
CA TYR A 74 -11.58 16.32 1.76
C TYR A 74 -11.46 17.59 2.62
N LYS A 75 -11.48 17.43 3.95
CA LYS A 75 -11.41 18.55 4.91
C LYS A 75 -10.14 19.39 4.76
N TYR A 76 -8.98 18.76 4.61
CA TYR A 76 -7.69 19.44 4.51
C TYR A 76 -7.21 19.65 3.07
N ARG A 77 -8.04 19.33 2.05
CA ARG A 77 -7.74 19.43 0.60
C ARG A 77 -6.41 18.76 0.20
N ALA A 78 -6.08 17.66 0.84
CA ALA A 78 -4.79 16.99 0.75
C ALA A 78 -4.70 16.02 -0.45
N LYS A 79 -4.81 16.54 -1.68
CA LYS A 79 -4.83 15.72 -2.91
C LYS A 79 -3.64 14.76 -3.06
N PHE A 80 -2.52 15.04 -2.41
CA PHE A 80 -1.33 14.19 -2.45
C PHE A 80 -1.46 12.88 -1.65
N MET A 81 -2.42 12.78 -0.72
CA MET A 81 -2.72 11.56 0.03
C MET A 81 -3.76 10.66 -0.66
N LEU A 82 -4.29 11.05 -1.83
CA LEU A 82 -5.28 10.25 -2.56
C LEU A 82 -4.79 8.84 -2.89
N ALA A 83 -3.49 8.69 -3.18
CA ALA A 83 -2.87 7.38 -3.40
C ALA A 83 -3.08 6.45 -2.19
N MET A 84 -2.82 6.96 -0.98
CA MET A 84 -3.01 6.22 0.27
C MET A 84 -4.48 5.82 0.44
N THR A 85 -5.40 6.78 0.28
CA THR A 85 -6.83 6.54 0.44
C THR A 85 -7.35 5.49 -0.55
N ILE A 86 -6.94 5.57 -1.82
CA ILE A 86 -7.31 4.57 -2.85
C ILE A 86 -6.76 3.20 -2.47
N GLY A 87 -5.51 3.13 -1.98
CA GLY A 87 -4.93 1.88 -1.47
C GLY A 87 -5.73 1.24 -0.33
N CYS A 88 -6.30 2.05 0.56
CA CYS A 88 -7.14 1.56 1.66
C CYS A 88 -8.44 0.94 1.14
N TYR A 89 -9.05 1.56 0.12
CA TYR A 89 -10.25 0.99 -0.52
C TYR A 89 -9.95 -0.28 -1.31
N THR A 90 -8.86 -0.32 -2.08
CA THR A 90 -8.47 -1.56 -2.77
C THR A 90 -8.16 -2.68 -1.77
N PHE A 91 -7.60 -2.34 -0.60
CA PHE A 91 -7.31 -3.34 0.43
C PHE A 91 -8.59 -3.89 1.03
N ALA A 92 -9.54 -3.01 1.36
CA ALA A 92 -10.85 -3.43 1.84
C ALA A 92 -11.61 -4.25 0.80
N LEU A 93 -11.50 -3.92 -0.50
CA LEU A 93 -12.11 -4.73 -1.57
C LEU A 93 -11.49 -6.14 -1.63
N GLY A 94 -10.17 -6.26 -1.49
CA GLY A 94 -9.50 -7.55 -1.39
C GLY A 94 -9.93 -8.36 -0.15
N LEU A 95 -10.17 -7.70 0.98
CA LEU A 95 -10.75 -8.36 2.16
C LEU A 95 -12.22 -8.74 1.92
N ALA A 96 -13.00 -7.92 1.23
CA ALA A 96 -14.40 -8.21 0.94
C ALA A 96 -14.58 -9.41 0.01
N THR A 97 -13.65 -9.62 -0.94
CA THR A 97 -13.67 -10.81 -1.81
C THR A 97 -13.59 -12.13 -1.03
N ARG A 98 -13.08 -12.12 0.22
CA ARG A 98 -13.07 -13.30 1.09
C ARG A 98 -14.45 -13.77 1.52
N PHE A 99 -15.44 -12.88 1.62
CA PHE A 99 -16.83 -13.32 1.83
C PHE A 99 -17.32 -14.18 0.66
N GLY A 100 -16.91 -13.81 -0.57
CA GLY A 100 -17.15 -14.63 -1.76
C GLY A 100 -16.43 -15.97 -1.69
N MET A 101 -15.19 -16.00 -1.21
CA MET A 101 -14.42 -17.25 -1.00
C MET A 101 -15.03 -18.16 0.06
N HIS A 102 -15.66 -17.62 1.11
CA HIS A 102 -16.39 -18.45 2.08
C HIS A 102 -17.57 -19.18 1.43
N VAL A 103 -18.30 -18.51 0.52
CA VAL A 103 -19.46 -19.12 -0.15
C VAL A 103 -19.04 -20.06 -1.28
N HIS A 104 -17.99 -19.70 -2.03
CA HIS A 104 -17.46 -20.47 -3.15
C HIS A 104 -15.94 -20.72 -3.03
N PRO A 105 -15.51 -21.64 -2.15
CA PRO A 105 -14.10 -21.90 -1.88
C PRO A 105 -13.30 -22.35 -3.12
N GLU A 106 -13.93 -23.05 -4.06
CA GLU A 106 -13.27 -23.58 -5.27
C GLU A 106 -13.06 -22.53 -6.38
N SER A 107 -13.56 -21.30 -6.20
CA SER A 107 -13.50 -20.28 -7.24
C SER A 107 -12.12 -19.66 -7.39
N LYS A 108 -11.32 -20.18 -8.33
CA LYS A 108 -10.00 -19.63 -8.69
C LYS A 108 -10.04 -18.15 -9.06
N GLY A 109 -11.13 -17.70 -9.68
CA GLY A 109 -11.31 -16.30 -10.08
C GLY A 109 -11.45 -15.36 -8.88
N ILE A 110 -12.23 -15.75 -7.87
CA ILE A 110 -12.39 -14.95 -6.64
C ILE A 110 -11.07 -14.92 -5.86
N TYR A 111 -10.38 -16.06 -5.76
CA TYR A 111 -9.08 -16.14 -5.10
C TYR A 111 -8.02 -15.23 -5.73
N ILE A 112 -7.96 -15.17 -7.07
CA ILE A 112 -6.98 -14.32 -7.74
C ILE A 112 -7.41 -12.85 -7.72
N ALA A 113 -8.71 -12.55 -7.75
CA ALA A 113 -9.19 -11.20 -7.49
C ALA A 113 -8.79 -10.72 -6.09
N GLU A 114 -8.98 -11.56 -5.06
CA GLU A 114 -8.50 -11.30 -3.69
C GLU A 114 -7.00 -11.00 -3.67
N TYR A 115 -6.18 -11.86 -4.29
CA TYR A 115 -4.73 -11.68 -4.36
C TYR A 115 -4.33 -10.40 -5.09
N LEU A 116 -4.94 -10.10 -6.24
CA LEU A 116 -4.60 -8.91 -7.01
C LEU A 116 -4.99 -7.62 -6.28
N PHE A 117 -6.18 -7.58 -5.67
CA PHE A 117 -6.59 -6.41 -4.88
C PHE A 117 -5.70 -6.22 -3.66
N THR A 118 -5.40 -7.31 -2.93
CA THR A 118 -4.53 -7.23 -1.74
C THR A 118 -3.08 -6.89 -2.08
N VAL A 119 -2.58 -7.23 -3.26
CA VAL A 119 -1.22 -6.83 -3.70
C VAL A 119 -1.19 -5.45 -4.35
N LEU A 120 -2.29 -4.99 -4.97
CA LEU A 120 -2.36 -3.62 -5.48
C LEU A 120 -2.29 -2.58 -4.35
N SER A 121 -2.85 -2.88 -3.19
CA SER A 121 -2.89 -1.98 -2.03
C SER A 121 -1.52 -1.48 -1.56
N PRO A 122 -0.52 -2.32 -1.25
CA PRO A 122 0.80 -1.86 -0.86
C PRO A 122 1.47 -0.99 -1.94
N CYS A 123 1.26 -1.24 -3.24
CA CYS A 123 1.78 -0.34 -4.29
C CYS A 123 1.27 1.09 -4.13
N ALA A 124 -0.01 1.25 -3.80
CA ALA A 124 -0.62 2.56 -3.59
C ALA A 124 -0.11 3.26 -2.32
N PHE A 125 0.14 2.50 -1.25
CA PHE A 125 0.74 3.03 -0.02
C PHE A 125 2.18 3.48 -0.24
N ILE A 126 2.97 2.64 -0.91
CA ILE A 126 4.35 2.93 -1.29
C ILE A 126 4.41 4.19 -2.17
N ALA A 127 3.50 4.33 -3.15
CA ALA A 127 3.42 5.54 -3.97
C ALA A 127 3.12 6.81 -3.14
N ALA A 128 2.27 6.72 -2.13
CA ALA A 128 1.98 7.84 -1.23
C ALA A 128 3.22 8.23 -0.40
N GLU A 129 3.98 7.26 0.08
CA GLU A 129 5.25 7.47 0.80
C GLU A 129 6.29 8.18 -0.07
N TYR A 130 6.39 7.83 -1.35
CA TYR A 130 7.30 8.49 -2.29
C TYR A 130 6.98 9.98 -2.45
N VAL A 131 5.68 10.30 -2.55
CA VAL A 131 5.21 11.69 -2.62
C VAL A 131 5.47 12.42 -1.31
N LEU A 132 5.30 11.73 -0.18
CA LEU A 132 5.50 12.28 1.15
C LEU A 132 6.97 12.62 1.40
N LEU A 133 7.90 11.73 1.05
CA LEU A 133 9.35 12.02 1.12
C LEU A 133 9.71 13.26 0.31
N GLY A 134 9.22 13.37 -0.93
CA GLY A 134 9.50 14.53 -1.77
C GLY A 134 8.86 15.83 -1.28
N ARG A 135 7.82 15.76 -0.44
CA ARG A 135 7.26 16.94 0.25
C ARG A 135 8.05 17.28 1.51
N LEU A 136 8.47 16.26 2.26
CA LEU A 136 9.31 16.43 3.45
C LEU A 136 10.65 17.08 3.09
N ALA A 137 11.30 16.64 2.01
CA ALA A 137 12.56 17.23 1.52
C ALA A 137 12.42 18.73 1.21
N ARG A 138 11.33 19.11 0.53
CA ARG A 138 11.02 20.51 0.22
C ARG A 138 10.66 21.34 1.45
N TYR A 139 9.94 20.75 2.41
CA TYR A 139 9.59 21.42 3.65
C TYR A 139 10.82 21.75 4.50
N LEU A 140 11.79 20.84 4.54
CA LEU A 140 13.06 21.02 5.26
C LEU A 140 14.06 21.89 4.48
N GLU A 141 13.72 22.36 3.28
CA GLU A 141 14.64 23.01 2.32
C GLU A 141 15.92 22.21 2.07
N ALA A 142 15.85 20.89 2.29
CA ALA A 142 16.96 19.96 2.26
C ALA A 142 17.02 19.16 0.95
N ASP A 143 16.40 19.65 -0.13
CA ASP A 143 16.44 19.01 -1.45
C ASP A 143 17.87 18.73 -1.93
N ARG A 144 18.84 19.57 -1.53
CA ARG A 144 20.28 19.40 -1.81
C ARG A 144 20.89 18.14 -1.18
N HIS A 145 20.32 17.69 -0.06
CA HIS A 145 20.78 16.49 0.63
C HIS A 145 20.16 15.22 0.05
N LEU A 146 19.11 15.31 -0.77
CA LEU A 146 18.54 14.14 -1.44
C LEU A 146 19.46 13.72 -2.59
N LEU A 147 19.87 12.44 -2.62
CA LEU A 147 20.79 11.89 -3.63
C LEU A 147 20.26 12.07 -5.07
N VAL A 148 18.94 12.08 -5.22
CA VAL A 148 18.24 12.18 -6.50
C VAL A 148 17.09 13.15 -6.33
N ASN A 149 16.81 13.96 -7.34
CA ASN A 149 15.68 14.90 -7.32
C ASN A 149 14.37 14.17 -6.92
N PRO A 150 13.61 14.66 -5.92
CA PRO A 150 12.46 13.93 -5.39
C PRO A 150 11.41 13.60 -6.45
N ARG A 151 11.26 14.46 -7.46
CA ARG A 151 10.34 14.20 -8.59
C ARG A 151 10.76 12.99 -9.42
N ARG A 152 12.06 12.78 -9.62
CA ARG A 152 12.58 11.62 -10.37
C ARG A 152 12.40 10.34 -9.57
N ILE A 153 12.65 10.38 -8.27
CA ILE A 153 12.38 9.25 -7.35
C ILE A 153 10.91 8.85 -7.49
N THR A 154 9.97 9.78 -7.27
CA THR A 154 8.54 9.47 -7.37
C THR A 154 8.16 8.87 -8.73
N ILE A 155 8.66 9.41 -9.85
CA ILE A 155 8.30 8.89 -11.19
C ILE A 155 8.89 7.49 -11.42
N VAL A 156 10.18 7.29 -11.13
CA VAL A 156 10.87 6.02 -11.38
C VAL A 156 10.25 4.91 -10.53
N PHE A 157 10.09 5.13 -9.23
CA PHE A 157 9.60 4.09 -8.34
C PHE A 157 8.09 3.79 -8.56
N ILE A 158 7.26 4.80 -8.84
CA ILE A 158 5.84 4.54 -9.23
C ILE A 158 5.79 3.76 -10.55
N SER A 159 6.64 4.09 -11.52
CA SER A 159 6.67 3.33 -12.77
C SER A 159 7.09 1.88 -12.55
N SER A 160 8.06 1.65 -11.66
CA SER A 160 8.46 0.31 -11.24
C SER A 160 7.29 -0.45 -10.62
N ASP A 161 6.55 0.15 -9.69
CA ASP A 161 5.42 -0.50 -9.01
C ASP A 161 4.26 -0.82 -9.98
N ILE A 162 4.02 0.04 -10.98
CA ILE A 162 3.04 -0.25 -12.04
C ILE A 162 3.52 -1.44 -12.88
N THR A 163 4.78 -1.47 -13.28
CA THR A 163 5.33 -2.59 -14.06
C THR A 163 5.28 -3.90 -13.27
N THR A 164 5.65 -3.90 -11.99
CA THR A 164 5.59 -5.11 -11.16
C THR A 164 4.16 -5.56 -10.90
N PHE A 165 3.20 -4.64 -10.78
CA PHE A 165 1.79 -4.99 -10.70
C PHE A 165 1.28 -5.63 -12.00
N LEU A 166 1.65 -5.10 -13.17
CA LEU A 166 1.27 -5.68 -14.45
C LEU A 166 1.85 -7.10 -14.64
N ILE A 167 3.08 -7.34 -14.21
CA ILE A 167 3.69 -8.68 -14.20
C ILE A 167 2.86 -9.64 -13.34
N GLN A 168 2.40 -9.19 -12.16
CA GLN A 168 1.56 -10.00 -11.26
C GLN A 168 0.17 -10.26 -11.85
N ALA A 169 -0.46 -9.24 -12.43
CA ALA A 169 -1.72 -9.38 -13.13
C ALA A 169 -1.62 -10.39 -14.29
N ALA A 170 -0.53 -10.34 -15.06
CA ALA A 170 -0.26 -11.30 -16.13
C ALA A 170 -0.04 -12.72 -15.57
N GLY A 171 0.82 -12.89 -14.57
CA GLY A 171 1.07 -14.20 -13.94
C GLY A 171 -0.18 -14.82 -13.31
N GLY A 172 -1.00 -14.00 -12.65
CA GLY A 172 -2.29 -14.41 -12.08
C GLY A 172 -3.27 -14.83 -13.18
N SER A 173 -3.37 -14.06 -14.27
CA SER A 173 -4.25 -14.38 -15.39
C SER A 173 -3.86 -15.69 -16.09
N VAL A 174 -2.55 -15.93 -16.32
CA VAL A 174 -2.04 -17.19 -16.88
C VAL A 174 -2.39 -18.38 -15.98
N SER A 175 -2.32 -18.18 -14.66
CA SER A 175 -2.68 -19.20 -13.67
C SER A 175 -4.18 -19.53 -13.66
N ILE A 176 -5.06 -18.59 -14.03
CA ILE A 176 -6.52 -18.81 -14.16
C ILE A 176 -6.86 -19.52 -15.48
N ALA A 177 -6.28 -19.04 -16.58
CA ALA A 177 -6.69 -19.43 -17.93
C ALA A 177 -6.33 -20.89 -18.28
N SER A 178 -5.48 -21.53 -17.47
CA SER A 178 -4.88 -22.82 -17.78
C SER A 178 -5.27 -23.89 -16.75
N ASN A 179 -5.55 -25.10 -17.23
CA ASN A 179 -5.73 -26.29 -16.38
C ASN A 179 -4.49 -27.19 -16.33
N THR A 180 -3.48 -26.89 -17.14
CA THR A 180 -2.22 -27.63 -17.19
C THR A 180 -1.35 -27.24 -15.99
N PRO A 181 -0.93 -28.20 -15.13
CA PRO A 181 -0.14 -27.90 -13.93
C PRO A 181 1.16 -27.12 -14.21
N SER A 182 1.85 -27.41 -15.32
CA SER A 182 3.07 -26.71 -15.70
C SER A 182 2.84 -25.24 -16.06
N VAL A 183 1.71 -24.92 -16.69
CA VAL A 183 1.36 -23.54 -17.07
C VAL A 183 0.88 -22.75 -15.85
N ILE A 184 0.14 -23.38 -14.94
CA ILE A 184 -0.24 -22.78 -13.65
C ILE A 184 1.02 -22.45 -12.83
N LEU A 185 1.99 -23.37 -12.76
CA LEU A 185 3.25 -23.14 -12.07
C LEU A 185 4.06 -22.00 -12.70
N ALA A 186 4.13 -21.96 -14.03
CA ALA A 186 4.77 -20.85 -14.74
C ALA A 186 4.11 -19.51 -14.42
N GLY A 187 2.77 -19.44 -14.40
CA GLY A 187 2.03 -18.24 -14.00
C GLY A 187 2.33 -17.80 -12.56
N SER A 188 2.40 -18.75 -11.63
CA SER A 188 2.78 -18.51 -10.23
C SER A 188 4.21 -17.98 -10.10
N HIS A 189 5.18 -18.51 -10.87
CA HIS A 189 6.55 -17.99 -10.89
C HIS A 189 6.64 -16.57 -11.46
N ILE A 190 5.87 -16.26 -12.52
CA ILE A 190 5.77 -14.90 -13.07
C ILE A 190 5.21 -13.95 -12.01
N PHE A 191 4.16 -14.37 -11.29
CA PHE A 191 3.58 -13.60 -10.20
C PHE A 191 4.62 -13.34 -9.09
N LEU A 192 5.33 -14.38 -8.65
CA LEU A 192 6.38 -14.29 -7.63
C LEU A 192 7.51 -13.36 -8.06
N ALA A 193 7.93 -13.41 -9.32
CA ALA A 193 8.95 -12.50 -9.85
C ALA A 193 8.52 -11.03 -9.71
N GLY A 194 7.24 -10.72 -9.96
CA GLY A 194 6.69 -9.39 -9.75
C GLY A 194 6.75 -8.95 -8.28
N LEU A 195 6.39 -9.82 -7.34
CA LEU A 195 6.50 -9.54 -5.89
C LEU A 195 7.94 -9.28 -5.46
N VAL A 196 8.90 -10.10 -5.92
CA VAL A 196 10.32 -9.97 -5.58
C VAL A 196 10.89 -8.66 -6.13
N LEU A 197 10.58 -8.31 -7.37
CA LEU A 197 11.00 -7.03 -7.98
C LEU A 197 10.41 -5.84 -7.23
N GLN A 198 9.13 -5.91 -6.83
CA GLN A 198 8.49 -4.86 -6.04
C GLN A 198 9.15 -4.70 -4.67
N LEU A 199 9.43 -5.80 -3.97
CA LEU A 199 10.14 -5.78 -2.69
C LEU A 199 11.55 -5.19 -2.84
N ALA A 200 12.30 -5.59 -3.86
CA ALA A 200 13.64 -5.06 -4.13
C ALA A 200 13.60 -3.55 -4.41
N SER A 201 12.66 -3.10 -5.25
CA SER A 201 12.43 -1.68 -5.54
C SER A 201 12.14 -0.88 -4.27
N PHE A 202 11.24 -1.39 -3.42
CA PHE A 202 10.88 -0.73 -2.18
C PHE A 202 12.04 -0.68 -1.17
N LEU A 203 12.83 -1.75 -1.04
CA LEU A 203 14.03 -1.78 -0.20
C LEU A 203 15.04 -0.71 -0.61
N VAL A 204 15.30 -0.55 -1.91
CA VAL A 204 16.18 0.51 -2.42
C VAL A 204 15.66 1.89 -2.03
N PHE A 205 14.36 2.12 -2.16
CA PHE A 205 13.75 3.37 -1.72
C PHE A 205 13.90 3.60 -0.21
N THR A 206 13.66 2.57 0.61
CA THR A 206 13.84 2.65 2.06
C THR A 206 15.29 3.01 2.42
N CYS A 207 16.28 2.46 1.72
CA CYS A 207 17.68 2.86 1.89
C CYS A 207 17.91 4.34 1.54
N ILE A 208 17.36 4.82 0.42
CA ILE A 208 17.46 6.24 0.02
C ILE A 208 16.85 7.15 1.10
N PHE A 209 15.70 6.76 1.66
CA PHE A 209 15.05 7.49 2.75
C PHE A 209 15.95 7.57 3.98
N PHE A 210 16.52 6.46 4.44
CA PHE A 210 17.39 6.47 5.62
C PHE A 210 18.66 7.28 5.40
N VAL A 211 19.26 7.20 4.20
CA VAL A 211 20.41 8.05 3.84
C VAL A 211 20.04 9.54 3.88
N PHE A 212 18.87 9.90 3.36
CA PHE A 212 18.37 11.28 3.42
C PHE A 212 18.22 11.76 4.87
N ILE A 213 17.53 11.01 5.72
CA ILE A 213 17.33 11.37 7.13
C ILE A 213 18.66 11.45 7.87
N HIS A 214 19.56 10.49 7.64
CA HIS A 214 20.90 10.52 8.23
C HIS A 214 21.66 11.78 7.82
N ARG A 215 21.65 12.13 6.53
CA ARG A 215 22.35 13.30 5.99
C ARG A 215 21.78 14.60 6.53
N VAL A 216 20.45 14.73 6.61
CA VAL A 216 19.78 15.89 7.24
C VAL A 216 20.22 16.02 8.71
N ARG A 217 20.26 14.91 9.45
CA ARG A 217 20.68 14.93 10.87
C ARG A 217 22.15 15.33 11.05
N THR A 218 23.04 14.96 10.12
CA THR A 218 24.48 15.27 10.22
C THR A 218 24.82 16.68 9.75
N HIS A 219 24.25 17.13 8.64
CA HIS A 219 24.67 18.36 7.97
C HIS A 219 23.85 19.59 8.39
N GLU A 220 22.64 19.39 8.92
CA GLU A 220 21.74 20.47 9.34
C GLU A 220 21.29 20.32 10.82
N PRO A 221 22.23 20.30 11.79
CA PRO A 221 21.87 20.15 13.21
C PRO A 221 21.06 21.34 13.75
N ALA A 222 21.10 22.49 13.06
CA ALA A 222 20.26 23.65 13.35
C ALA A 222 18.77 23.36 13.10
N ILE A 223 18.42 22.85 11.92
CA ILE A 223 17.04 22.42 11.58
C ILE A 223 16.56 21.32 12.51
N TRP A 224 17.47 20.42 12.90
CA TRP A 224 17.15 19.41 13.91
C TRP A 224 16.76 20.07 15.24
N LYS A 225 17.49 21.06 15.75
CA LYS A 225 17.27 21.63 17.10
C LYS A 225 16.17 22.71 17.20
N VAL A 226 15.72 23.31 16.08
CA VAL A 226 14.78 24.47 16.08
C VAL A 226 13.43 24.19 16.75
N ASP A 227 12.91 22.96 16.72
CA ASP A 227 11.62 22.62 17.36
C ASP A 227 11.74 22.11 18.82
N ALA A 228 12.95 22.03 19.39
CA ALA A 228 13.15 21.55 20.76
C ALA A 228 12.47 22.43 21.85
N GLY A 229 11.95 23.61 21.48
CA GLY A 229 11.28 24.56 22.38
C GLY A 229 9.77 24.76 22.15
N LYS A 230 9.14 24.13 21.14
CA LYS A 230 7.69 24.32 20.87
C LYS A 230 6.87 23.20 21.48
N LYS A 231 5.97 23.56 22.41
CA LYS A 231 5.20 22.67 23.31
C LYS A 231 4.19 21.72 22.64
N HIS A 232 4.07 21.71 21.30
CA HIS A 232 3.06 20.92 20.58
C HIS A 232 3.70 19.72 19.86
N TRP A 233 3.85 18.61 20.58
CA TRP A 233 4.39 17.31 20.11
C TRP A 233 3.77 16.79 18.79
N PHE A 234 2.56 17.25 18.46
CA PHE A 234 1.81 16.91 17.25
C PHE A 234 2.08 17.79 16.02
N ARG A 235 3.12 18.64 16.02
CA ARG A 235 3.51 19.45 14.83
C ARG A 235 4.96 19.31 14.40
N ASP A 236 5.71 18.38 15.00
CA ASP A 236 7.10 18.15 14.63
C ASP A 236 7.18 17.26 13.39
N TRP A 237 7.95 17.69 12.40
CA TRP A 237 8.28 16.91 11.21
C TRP A 237 8.95 15.57 11.53
N ARG A 238 9.57 15.45 12.71
CA ARG A 238 10.15 14.20 13.23
C ARG A 238 9.10 13.14 13.56
N THR A 239 7.93 13.56 14.05
CA THR A 239 6.79 12.66 14.29
C THR A 239 6.31 12.06 12.98
N LEU A 240 6.29 12.87 11.91
CA LEU A 240 5.99 12.40 10.56
C LEU A 240 7.05 11.42 10.03
N VAL A 241 8.34 11.67 10.27
CA VAL A 241 9.42 10.72 9.93
C VAL A 241 9.26 9.40 10.69
N GLY A 242 8.93 9.45 11.98
CA GLY A 242 8.63 8.26 12.78
C GLY A 242 7.43 7.49 12.25
N ALA A 243 6.37 8.20 11.84
CA ALA A 243 5.20 7.62 11.19
C ALA A 243 5.54 6.92 9.87
N MET A 244 6.36 7.54 9.02
CA MET A 244 6.84 6.94 7.77
C MET A 244 7.68 5.68 8.03
N ILE A 245 8.58 5.70 9.01
CA ILE A 245 9.40 4.53 9.38
C ILE A 245 8.51 3.38 9.86
N PHE A 246 7.52 3.68 10.71
CA PHE A 246 6.59 2.66 11.18
C PHE A 246 5.78 2.05 10.02
N SER A 247 5.31 2.88 9.09
CA SER A 247 4.64 2.45 7.87
C SER A 247 5.54 1.55 7.00
N PHE A 248 6.82 1.92 6.81
CA PHE A 248 7.79 1.11 6.08
C PHE A 248 8.00 -0.28 6.68
N ILE A 249 8.09 -0.36 8.01
CA ILE A 249 8.25 -1.66 8.69
C ILE A 249 7.03 -2.55 8.40
N GLY A 250 5.81 -2.01 8.52
CA GLY A 250 4.58 -2.75 8.23
C GLY A 250 4.51 -3.25 6.78
N ILE A 251 4.84 -2.38 5.82
CA ILE A 251 4.87 -2.73 4.39
C ILE A 251 5.96 -3.78 4.10
N LEU A 252 7.15 -3.67 4.71
CA LEU A 252 8.24 -4.65 4.52
C LEU A 252 7.89 -6.03 5.07
N ILE A 253 7.30 -6.12 6.27
CA ILE A 253 6.84 -7.38 6.85
C ILE A 253 5.85 -8.05 5.90
N ARG A 254 4.86 -7.29 5.42
CA ARG A 254 3.84 -7.72 4.46
C ARG A 254 4.45 -8.21 3.14
N SER A 255 5.38 -7.46 2.55
CA SER A 255 6.02 -7.81 1.29
C SER A 255 6.91 -9.06 1.43
N GLY A 256 7.65 -9.18 2.54
CA GLY A 256 8.44 -10.37 2.84
C GLY A 256 7.57 -11.62 3.05
N TYR A 257 6.47 -11.49 3.80
CA TYR A 257 5.50 -12.57 3.99
C TYR A 257 4.96 -13.10 2.66
N ARG A 258 4.56 -12.23 1.71
CA ARG A 258 4.05 -12.69 0.42
C ARG A 258 5.05 -13.37 -0.47
N VAL A 259 6.29 -12.87 -0.49
CA VAL A 259 7.37 -13.54 -1.21
C VAL A 259 7.58 -14.93 -0.60
N ALA A 260 7.61 -15.05 0.73
CA ALA A 260 7.76 -16.32 1.42
C ALA A 260 6.58 -17.28 1.16
N GLU A 261 5.34 -16.81 1.32
CA GLU A 261 4.10 -17.56 1.08
C GLU A 261 4.08 -18.16 -0.34
N LEU A 262 4.35 -17.34 -1.36
CA LEU A 262 4.30 -17.80 -2.74
C LEU A 262 5.54 -18.60 -3.15
N SER A 263 6.70 -18.39 -2.51
CA SER A 263 7.91 -19.22 -2.72
C SER A 263 7.77 -20.64 -2.17
N GLN A 264 6.97 -20.84 -1.12
CA GLN A 264 6.63 -22.18 -0.61
C GLN A 264 5.56 -22.89 -1.45
N GLY A 265 4.95 -22.18 -2.40
CA GLY A 265 3.85 -22.65 -3.24
C GLY A 265 2.53 -22.76 -2.49
N PHE A 266 1.44 -23.03 -3.22
CA PHE A 266 0.06 -23.12 -2.71
C PHE A 266 -0.17 -24.22 -1.65
N PHE A 267 0.84 -25.06 -1.38
CA PHE A 267 0.79 -26.16 -0.41
C PHE A 267 1.59 -25.85 0.88
N GLY A 268 2.25 -24.69 0.96
CA GLY A 268 3.08 -24.31 2.10
C GLY A 268 2.28 -24.01 3.37
N HIS A 269 2.85 -24.33 4.53
CA HIS A 269 2.20 -24.14 5.83
C HIS A 269 1.74 -22.69 6.07
N LEU A 270 2.48 -21.71 5.52
CA LEU A 270 2.14 -20.29 5.58
C LEU A 270 0.86 -19.94 4.80
N ALA A 271 0.63 -20.53 3.62
CA ALA A 271 -0.55 -20.27 2.80
C ALA A 271 -1.81 -20.98 3.35
N THR A 272 -1.63 -22.12 4.03
CA THR A 272 -2.74 -22.96 4.52
C THR A 272 -3.29 -22.56 5.90
N THR A 273 -2.68 -21.58 6.57
CA THR A 273 -3.06 -21.19 7.93
C THR A 273 -3.58 -19.75 7.96
N GLU A 274 -4.87 -19.60 8.25
CA GLU A 274 -5.57 -18.31 8.30
C GLU A 274 -4.93 -17.29 9.27
N ALA A 275 -4.38 -17.77 10.39
CA ALA A 275 -3.75 -16.92 11.39
C ALA A 275 -2.53 -16.15 10.85
N PHE A 276 -1.72 -16.76 9.96
CA PHE A 276 -0.57 -16.08 9.36
C PHE A 276 -1.01 -15.01 8.36
N PHE A 277 -2.10 -15.25 7.62
CA PHE A 277 -2.67 -14.20 6.79
C PHE A 277 -3.10 -13.00 7.63
N TYR A 278 -3.92 -13.15 8.67
CA TYR A 278 -4.33 -11.97 9.43
C TYR A 278 -3.17 -11.34 10.21
N GLY A 279 -2.28 -12.16 10.77
CA GLY A 279 -1.14 -11.73 11.58
C GLY A 279 -0.03 -11.03 10.81
N LEU A 280 0.39 -11.59 9.67
CA LEU A 280 1.56 -11.14 8.90
C LEU A 280 1.19 -10.41 7.61
N ASP A 281 -0.06 -10.54 7.15
CA ASP A 281 -0.56 -9.83 5.99
C ASP A 281 -1.40 -8.61 6.34
N THR A 282 -2.44 -8.82 7.14
CA THR A 282 -3.49 -7.81 7.34
C THR A 282 -3.12 -6.81 8.42
N ILE A 283 -2.65 -7.29 9.57
CA ILE A 283 -2.29 -6.44 10.71
C ILE A 283 -1.14 -5.48 10.38
N PRO A 284 -0.01 -5.89 9.78
CA PRO A 284 1.11 -4.98 9.51
C PRO A 284 0.70 -3.85 8.56
N LEU A 285 -0.12 -4.18 7.56
CA LEU A 285 -0.62 -3.22 6.60
C LEU A 285 -1.65 -2.26 7.21
N PHE A 286 -2.58 -2.79 8.03
CA PHE A 286 -3.55 -2.01 8.80
C PHE A 286 -2.84 -1.02 9.74
N LEU A 287 -1.81 -1.47 10.44
CA LEU A 287 -1.02 -0.61 11.33
C LEU A 287 -0.29 0.48 10.54
N ALA A 288 0.30 0.15 9.39
CA ALA A 288 0.98 1.11 8.52
C ALA A 288 0.06 2.25 8.07
N ILE A 289 -1.18 1.94 7.66
CA ILE A 289 -2.15 2.96 7.23
C ILE A 289 -2.80 3.72 8.40
N SER A 290 -2.98 3.05 9.55
CA SER A 290 -3.63 3.66 10.72
C SER A 290 -2.78 4.77 11.33
N VAL A 291 -1.45 4.66 11.23
CA VAL A 291 -0.55 5.72 11.68
C VAL A 291 -0.83 7.05 10.98
N TYR A 292 -1.21 7.04 9.70
CA TYR A 292 -1.58 8.27 8.99
C TYR A 292 -2.94 8.84 9.41
N VAL A 293 -3.80 8.03 10.04
CA VAL A 293 -5.02 8.50 10.72
C VAL A 293 -4.72 9.12 12.08
N VAL A 294 -3.51 8.99 12.62
CA VAL A 294 -3.13 9.75 13.84
C VAL A 294 -2.23 10.92 13.46
N CYS A 295 -1.28 10.66 12.58
CA CYS A 295 -0.30 11.62 12.09
C CYS A 295 -0.65 12.09 10.68
N TRP A 296 -1.69 12.91 10.55
CA TRP A 296 -2.14 13.41 9.24
C TRP A 296 -1.09 14.31 8.59
N PRO A 297 -0.43 13.91 7.47
CA PRO A 297 0.72 14.65 6.93
C PRO A 297 0.47 16.14 6.59
N PRO A 298 -0.71 16.54 6.09
CA PRO A 298 -1.06 17.96 5.88
C PRO A 298 -0.99 18.84 7.13
N ALA A 299 -1.20 18.29 8.32
CA ALA A 299 -1.08 19.03 9.58
C ALA A 299 0.37 19.42 9.91
N TYR A 300 1.35 18.66 9.38
CA TYR A 300 2.78 18.84 9.66
C TYR A 300 3.48 19.66 8.58
N ILE A 301 3.23 19.35 7.29
CA ILE A 301 3.98 19.96 6.16
C ILE A 301 3.26 21.20 5.58
N GLY A 302 2.00 21.45 5.95
CA GLY A 302 1.18 22.48 5.31
C GLY A 302 1.03 22.24 3.79
N ASN A 303 0.23 23.05 3.10
CA ASN A 303 0.02 22.91 1.66
C ASN A 303 1.22 23.32 0.78
N GLY A 304 2.41 23.47 1.37
CA GLY A 304 3.64 23.81 0.65
C GLY A 304 4.14 25.24 0.88
N THR A 305 3.67 25.93 1.92
CA THR A 305 4.24 27.24 2.30
C THR A 305 5.35 27.02 3.32
N PRO A 306 6.63 27.29 2.99
CA PRO A 306 7.71 27.20 3.97
C PRO A 306 7.45 28.20 5.12
N PRO A 307 7.87 27.88 6.35
CA PRO A 307 7.58 28.69 7.54
C PRO A 307 8.05 30.14 7.41
N GLY A 308 9.12 30.41 6.67
CA GLY A 308 9.59 31.78 6.39
C GLY A 308 8.61 32.62 5.56
N LYS A 309 7.99 32.02 4.53
CA LYS A 309 7.03 32.73 3.66
C LYS A 309 5.64 32.86 4.27
N ALA A 310 5.27 31.96 5.17
CA ALA A 310 4.03 32.10 5.95
C ALA A 310 4.15 33.23 6.98
N ALA A 311 5.34 33.42 7.57
CA ALA A 311 5.63 34.55 8.44
C ALA A 311 5.64 35.88 7.67
N GLU A 312 6.32 35.95 6.51
CA GLU A 312 6.27 37.14 5.63
C GLU A 312 4.86 37.46 5.16
N ALA A 313 4.08 36.46 4.72
CA ALA A 313 2.69 36.68 4.31
C ALA A 313 1.78 37.14 5.46
N SER A 314 2.06 36.72 6.69
CA SER A 314 1.32 37.21 7.86
C SER A 314 1.69 38.64 8.24
N ILE A 315 2.95 39.04 8.05
CA ILE A 315 3.45 40.40 8.28
C ILE A 315 2.92 41.36 7.21
N ASP A 316 2.87 40.93 5.95
CA ASP A 316 2.38 41.72 4.81
C ASP A 316 0.85 41.87 4.80
N SER A 317 0.14 40.97 5.49
CA SER A 317 -1.32 41.02 5.68
C SER A 317 -1.78 41.79 6.93
N ALA A 318 -0.85 42.28 7.75
CA ALA A 318 -1.20 43.08 8.92
C ALA A 318 -1.69 44.47 8.45
N PRO A 319 -2.90 44.91 8.84
CA PRO A 319 -3.39 46.23 8.45
C PRO A 319 -2.46 47.30 9.03
N ALA A 320 -1.95 48.18 8.16
CA ALA A 320 -1.15 49.34 8.56
C ALA A 320 -1.94 50.13 9.62
N VAL A 321 -1.41 50.13 10.85
CA VAL A 321 -1.88 50.99 11.93
C VAL A 321 -1.70 52.41 11.43
N LYS A 322 -2.81 53.09 11.12
CA LYS A 322 -2.81 54.52 10.85
C LYS A 322 -2.50 55.21 12.18
N GLU A 323 -1.26 55.67 12.33
CA GLU A 323 -0.94 56.75 13.26
C GLU A 323 -1.51 58.03 12.65
N GLU A 324 -2.64 58.50 13.19
CA GLU A 324 -3.05 59.91 13.33
C GLU A 324 -4.37 60.00 14.13
#